data_AF-A0A958LEM2-F1
#
_entry.id   AF-A0A958LEM2-F1
#
_cell.length_a   1.000
_cell.length_b   1.000
_cell.length_c   1.000
_cell.angle_alpha   90.00
_cell.angle_beta   90.00
_cell.angle_gamma   90.00
#
_symmetry.space_group_name_H-M   'P 1'
#
loop_
_entity.id
_entity.type
_entity.pdbx_description
1 polymer ?
#
loop_
_entity_poly.entity_id
_entity_poly.type
_entity_poly.pdbx_seq_one_letter_code
_entity_poly.pdbx_strand_id
1 'polypeptide(L)'
;MTQSGLDRLVATECASIAGASVGVIANPSSVDKDLRNIVDILASHPACSLKKIFAPEHGFRAALQDMESVDDMVDARTLLPVVSLYGSSVKSLTPTPESL
;
A
#
# COMPACT_ATOMS: atom_id res chain seq x y z
N MET A 1 -4.04 8.98 -24.65
CA MET A 1 -4.45 8.63 -23.28
C MET A 1 -3.21 8.42 -22.43
N THR A 2 -3.22 8.87 -21.19
CA THR A 2 -2.08 8.74 -20.26
C THR A 2 -2.14 7.37 -19.56
N GLN A 3 -0.99 6.78 -19.27
CA GLN A 3 -0.85 5.59 -18.42
C GLN A 3 -0.12 5.96 -17.14
N SER A 4 -0.65 5.54 -15.99
CA SER A 4 0.03 5.69 -14.71
C SER A 4 1.22 4.73 -14.59
N GLY A 5 2.08 4.95 -13.59
CA GLY A 5 3.13 3.99 -13.25
C GLY A 5 2.58 2.61 -12.88
N LEU A 6 1.44 2.57 -12.18
CA LEU A 6 0.76 1.33 -11.82
C LEU A 6 0.25 0.58 -13.05
N ASP A 7 -0.38 1.27 -14.01
CA ASP A 7 -0.84 0.64 -15.26
C ASP A 7 0.32 -0.03 -16.00
N ARG A 8 1.48 0.63 -16.03
CA ARG A 8 2.68 0.08 -16.68
C ARG A 8 3.26 -1.11 -15.93
N LEU A 9 3.26 -1.08 -14.59
CA LEU A 9 3.73 -2.19 -13.76
C LEU A 9 2.85 -3.43 -13.93
N VAL A 10 1.53 -3.25 -14.00
CA VAL A 10 0.58 -4.34 -14.24
C VAL A 10 0.74 -4.88 -15.66
N ALA A 11 0.88 -4.01 -16.67
CA ALA A 11 1.06 -4.43 -18.06
C ALA A 11 2.35 -5.23 -18.31
N THR A 12 3.35 -5.12 -17.44
CA THR A 12 4.59 -5.91 -17.48
C THR A 12 4.56 -7.11 -16.53
N GLU A 13 3.38 -7.50 -16.04
CA GLU A 13 3.20 -8.63 -15.09
C GLU A 13 4.10 -8.50 -13.86
N CYS A 14 4.26 -7.26 -13.36
CA CYS A 14 5.12 -6.94 -12.21
C CYS A 14 6.58 -7.37 -12.35
N ALA A 15 7.10 -7.53 -13.58
CA ALA A 15 8.42 -8.11 -13.84
C ALA A 15 9.57 -7.43 -13.08
N SER A 16 9.51 -6.09 -12.89
CA SER A 16 10.56 -5.33 -12.19
C SER A 16 10.64 -5.60 -10.69
N ILE A 17 9.63 -6.23 -10.09
CA ILE A 17 9.56 -6.57 -8.66
C ILE A 17 9.37 -8.08 -8.43
N ALA A 18 9.51 -8.90 -9.47
CA ALA A 18 9.29 -10.33 -9.40
C ALA A 18 10.29 -10.99 -8.44
N GLY A 19 9.78 -11.79 -7.50
CA GLY A 19 10.59 -12.49 -6.49
C GLY A 19 11.12 -11.61 -5.36
N ALA A 20 10.84 -10.30 -5.37
CA ALA A 20 11.19 -9.41 -4.27
C ALA A 20 10.16 -9.51 -3.12
N SER A 21 10.63 -9.28 -1.90
CA SER A 21 9.76 -8.91 -0.78
C SER A 21 9.36 -7.46 -0.93
N VAL A 22 8.06 -7.19 -1.06
CA VAL A 22 7.55 -5.85 -1.38
C VAL A 22 6.79 -5.28 -0.18
N GLY A 23 7.14 -4.06 0.20
CA GLY A 23 6.29 -3.17 0.99
C GLY A 23 5.74 -2.07 0.09
N VAL A 24 4.47 -1.71 0.24
CA VAL A 24 3.83 -0.69 -0.61
C VAL A 24 3.30 0.46 0.22
N ILE A 25 3.66 1.69 -0.15
CA ILE A 25 3.02 2.90 0.38
C ILE A 25 1.79 3.15 -0.47
N ALA A 26 0.60 3.13 0.14
CA ALA A 26 -0.66 3.24 -0.60
C ALA A 26 -1.75 3.93 0.21
N ASN A 27 -2.66 4.57 -0.51
CA ASN A 27 -3.88 5.19 0.00
C ASN A 27 -5.07 4.80 -0.92
N PRO A 28 -6.30 5.28 -0.66
CA PRO A 28 -7.47 4.94 -1.48
C PRO A 28 -7.32 5.29 -2.96
N SER A 29 -6.55 6.33 -3.29
CA SER A 29 -6.32 6.79 -4.68
C SER A 29 -5.30 5.96 -5.46
N SER A 30 -4.63 5.01 -4.81
CA SER A 30 -3.60 4.17 -5.41
C SER A 30 -4.22 3.06 -6.27
N VAL A 31 -4.91 3.45 -7.34
CA VAL A 31 -5.69 2.55 -8.21
C VAL A 31 -5.22 2.57 -9.66
N ASP A 32 -5.44 1.46 -10.37
CA ASP A 32 -5.20 1.36 -11.81
C ASP A 32 -6.35 1.98 -12.64
N LYS A 33 -6.25 1.93 -13.97
CA LYS A 33 -7.29 2.42 -14.89
C LYS A 33 -8.67 1.77 -14.69
N ASP A 34 -8.73 0.59 -14.07
CA ASP A 34 -9.95 -0.17 -13.81
C ASP A 34 -10.44 0.04 -12.35
N LEU A 35 -9.87 1.03 -11.65
CA LEU A 35 -10.14 1.38 -10.26
C LEU A 35 -9.85 0.25 -9.25
N ARG A 36 -8.93 -0.66 -9.60
CA ARG A 36 -8.44 -1.69 -8.69
C ARG A 36 -7.27 -1.15 -7.88
N ASN A 37 -7.30 -1.31 -6.56
CA ASN A 37 -6.24 -0.81 -5.69
C ASN A 37 -4.94 -1.62 -5.85
N ILE A 38 -3.79 -0.95 -5.81
CA ILE A 38 -2.47 -1.57 -5.94
C ILE A 38 -2.24 -2.72 -4.96
N VAL A 39 -2.75 -2.63 -3.73
CA VAL A 39 -2.60 -3.69 -2.73
C VAL A 39 -3.34 -4.96 -3.15
N ASP A 40 -4.57 -4.81 -3.65
CA ASP A 40 -5.39 -5.95 -4.09
C ASP A 40 -4.76 -6.61 -5.34
N ILE A 41 -4.22 -5.79 -6.26
CA ILE A 41 -3.48 -6.26 -7.44
C ILE A 41 -2.23 -7.02 -7.01
N LEU A 42 -1.36 -6.42 -6.20
CA LEU A 42 -0.08 -7.02 -5.84
C LEU A 42 -0.23 -8.25 -4.93
N ALA A 43 -1.20 -8.25 -4.01
CA ALA A 43 -1.46 -9.39 -3.12
C ALA A 43 -1.98 -10.62 -3.89
N SER A 44 -2.69 -10.42 -5.00
CA SER A 44 -3.19 -11.50 -5.85
C SER A 44 -2.20 -11.95 -6.92
N HIS A 45 -1.10 -11.20 -7.14
CA HIS A 45 -0.18 -11.46 -8.23
C HIS A 45 0.91 -12.48 -7.84
N PRO A 46 1.04 -13.62 -8.55
CA PRO A 46 1.93 -14.72 -8.13
C PRO A 46 3.43 -14.35 -8.14
N ALA A 47 3.82 -13.39 -8.99
CA ALA A 47 5.21 -12.91 -9.05
C ALA A 47 5.59 -11.98 -7.88
N CYS A 48 4.63 -11.47 -7.10
CA CYS A 48 4.86 -10.49 -6.05
C CYS A 48 4.70 -11.11 -4.67
N SER A 49 5.66 -10.86 -3.77
CA SER A 49 5.51 -11.21 -2.35
C SER A 49 5.24 -9.94 -1.55
N LEU A 50 3.99 -9.47 -1.58
CA LEU A 50 3.57 -8.32 -0.79
C LEU A 50 3.55 -8.69 0.70
N LYS A 51 4.29 -7.94 1.52
CA LYS A 51 4.49 -8.23 2.96
C LYS A 51 3.81 -7.24 3.88
N LYS A 52 3.84 -5.96 3.52
CA LYS A 52 3.40 -4.86 4.39
C LYS A 52 2.80 -3.73 3.55
N ILE A 53 1.83 -3.05 4.13
CA ILE A 53 1.21 -1.84 3.58
C ILE A 53 1.62 -0.69 4.48
N PHE A 54 2.02 0.43 3.90
CA PHE A 54 2.34 1.65 4.62
C PHE A 54 1.29 2.70 4.27
N ALA A 55 0.49 3.10 5.24
CA ALA A 55 -0.59 4.05 5.05
C ALA A 55 -0.10 5.46 5.42
N PRO A 56 -0.18 6.45 4.51
CA PRO A 56 0.06 7.84 4.87
C PRO A 56 -1.15 8.40 5.64
N GLU A 57 -1.38 9.71 5.54
CA GLU A 57 -2.58 10.41 6.00
C GLU A 57 -3.90 9.68 5.65
N HIS A 58 -4.89 9.77 6.57
CA HIS A 58 -6.26 9.22 6.44
C HIS A 58 -6.38 7.69 6.29
N GLY A 59 -5.28 6.95 6.44
CA GLY A 59 -5.28 5.49 6.41
C GLY A 59 -5.40 4.90 5.00
N PHE A 60 -5.31 3.57 4.90
CA PHE A 60 -5.23 2.88 3.61
C PHE A 60 -6.59 2.74 2.88
N ARG A 61 -7.65 2.35 3.59
CA ARG A 61 -8.99 2.10 2.99
C ARG A 61 -10.04 3.19 3.26
N ALA A 62 -9.62 4.38 3.71
CA ALA A 62 -10.54 5.44 4.16
C ALA A 62 -11.57 4.95 5.19
N ALA A 63 -11.21 3.94 5.99
CA ALA A 63 -12.08 3.38 7.02
C ALA A 63 -12.13 4.27 8.28
N LEU A 64 -11.19 5.21 8.41
CA LEU A 64 -11.08 6.12 9.54
C LEU A 64 -11.79 7.44 9.21
N GLN A 65 -12.59 7.93 10.14
CA GLN A 65 -13.24 9.25 10.04
C GLN A 65 -12.20 10.36 10.16
N ASP A 66 -12.59 11.56 9.72
CA ASP A 66 -11.77 12.76 9.87
C ASP A 66 -11.41 12.97 11.35
N MET A 67 -10.13 13.27 11.65
CA MET A 67 -9.53 13.40 13.00
C MET A 67 -9.22 12.13 13.82
N GLU A 68 -9.40 10.91 13.33
CA GLU A 68 -8.91 9.71 14.06
C GLU A 68 -7.44 9.38 13.73
N SER A 69 -6.70 8.92 14.75
CA SER A 69 -5.33 8.42 14.56
C SER A 69 -5.36 7.19 13.65
N VAL A 70 -4.48 7.19 12.65
CA VAL A 70 -4.19 5.97 11.88
C VAL A 70 -3.26 5.15 12.74
N ASP A 71 -3.79 4.19 13.48
CA ASP A 71 -2.98 3.19 14.19
C ASP A 71 -2.62 2.04 13.25
N ASP A 72 -1.59 1.28 13.62
CA ASP A 72 -1.25 0.04 12.92
C ASP A 72 -2.44 -0.93 12.96
N MET A 73 -2.74 -1.55 11.83
CA MET A 73 -3.89 -2.44 11.68
C MET A 73 -3.59 -3.63 10.77
N VAL A 74 -4.55 -4.52 10.60
CA VAL A 74 -4.49 -5.61 9.61
C VAL A 74 -5.55 -5.35 8.56
N ASP A 75 -5.16 -5.32 7.29
CA ASP A 75 -6.11 -5.19 6.18
C ASP A 75 -6.99 -6.43 6.10
N ALA A 76 -8.30 -6.29 6.31
CA ALA A 76 -9.21 -7.43 6.36
C ALA A 76 -9.32 -8.23 5.04
N ARG A 77 -8.98 -7.61 3.89
CA ARG A 77 -9.06 -8.29 2.59
C ARG A 77 -7.84 -9.14 2.29
N THR A 78 -6.65 -8.63 2.60
CA THR A 78 -5.37 -9.28 2.29
C THR A 78 -4.72 -9.96 3.49
N LEU A 79 -5.21 -9.68 4.70
CA LEU A 79 -4.63 -10.07 5.98
C LEU A 79 -3.20 -9.57 6.20
N LEU A 80 -2.79 -8.56 5.44
CA LEU A 80 -1.48 -7.95 5.55
C LEU A 80 -1.45 -6.87 6.64
N PRO A 81 -0.33 -6.73 7.36
CA PRO A 81 -0.15 -5.62 8.29
C PRO A 81 -0.11 -4.29 7.53
N VAL A 82 -0.78 -3.30 8.11
CA VAL A 82 -0.79 -1.91 7.70
C VAL A 82 -0.08 -1.12 8.78
N VAL A 83 1.03 -0.49 8.41
CA VAL A 83 1.84 0.39 9.27
C VAL A 83 1.45 1.82 8.97
N SER A 84 1.11 2.58 10.00
CA SER A 84 0.83 4.00 9.85
C SER A 84 2.11 4.81 9.70
N LEU A 85 2.15 5.65 8.66
CA LEU A 85 3.15 6.69 8.46
C LEU A 85 2.56 8.08 8.72
N TYR A 86 1.58 8.16 9.61
CA TYR A 86 0.93 9.41 9.98
C TYR A 86 0.79 9.53 11.50
N GLY A 87 1.05 10.73 12.03
CA GLY A 87 1.04 10.96 13.47
C GLY A 87 1.51 12.35 13.85
N SER A 88 1.74 12.55 15.16
CA SER A 88 2.00 13.87 15.76
C SER A 88 3.47 14.33 15.69
N SER A 89 4.36 13.59 15.04
CA SER A 89 5.78 13.94 14.95
C SER A 89 6.38 13.67 13.57
N VAL A 90 7.50 14.32 13.24
CA VAL A 90 8.24 14.04 11.99
C VAL A 90 8.70 12.59 11.93
N LYS A 91 9.04 11.99 13.08
CA LYS A 91 9.47 10.58 13.14
C LYS A 91 8.36 9.61 12.72
N SER A 92 7.10 9.91 13.03
CA SER A 92 5.97 9.05 12.62
C SER A 92 5.67 9.10 11.12
N LEU A 93 6.31 10.01 10.36
CA LEU A 93 6.17 10.07 8.90
C LEU A 93 7.15 9.14 8.17
N THR A 94 7.98 8.39 8.90
CA THR A 94 9.01 7.51 8.36
C THR A 94 8.86 6.10 8.92
N PRO A 95 8.98 5.04 8.10
CA PRO A 95 8.97 3.67 8.61
C PRO A 95 10.15 3.43 9.55
N THR A 96 9.91 2.69 10.64
CA THR A 96 10.97 2.27 11.55
C THR A 96 11.76 1.09 10.96
N PRO A 97 13.03 0.86 11.37
CA PRO A 97 13.80 -0.30 10.92
C PRO A 97 13.10 -1.64 11.16
N GLU A 98 12.32 -1.78 12.23
CA GLU A 98 11.54 -2.98 12.55
C GLU A 98 10.35 -3.18 11.60
N SER A 99 9.84 -2.08 11.05
CA SER A 99 8.73 -2.08 10.09
C SER A 99 9.17 -2.40 8.66
N LEU A 100 10.47 -2.40 8.34
CA LEU A 100 11.01 -2.85 7.04
C LEU A 100 11.13 -4.38 6.96
#